data_AF-A0A3C0JDP4-F1
#
_entry.id   AF-A0A3C0JDP4-F1
#
_cell.length_a   1.000
_cell.length_b   1.000
_cell.length_c   1.000
_cell.angle_alpha   90.00
_cell.angle_beta   90.00
_cell.angle_gamma   90.00
#
_symmetry.space_group_name_H-M   'P 1'
#
loop_
_entity.id
_entity.type
_entity.pdbx_description
1 polymer ?
#
loop_
_entity_poly.entity_id
_entity_poly.type
_entity_poly.pdbx_seq_one_letter_code
_entity_poly.pdbx_strand_id
1 'polypeptide(L)'
;FKGDAEGVALWACTADGGYWIAVDQVRPSEFRVYDRRTLAPAGTFSGHAVADTDGIVLQQDASPRFPAGALFAQHDNVAVAAFDLRDVVHALRLDPACAE
;
A
#
# COMPACT_ATOMS: atom_id res chain seq x y z
N PHE A 1 -0.92 14.92 2.53
CA PHE A 1 -2.17 14.74 1.79
C PHE A 1 -2.42 15.97 0.94
N LYS A 2 -2.86 15.78 -0.31
CA LYS A 2 -3.19 16.86 -1.25
C LYS A 2 -4.67 16.80 -1.66
N GLY A 3 -5.22 15.60 -1.82
CA GLY A 3 -6.64 15.33 -1.93
C GLY A 3 -7.19 14.79 -0.61
N ASP A 4 -8.26 14.01 -0.71
CA ASP A 4 -8.94 13.43 0.45
C ASP A 4 -8.13 12.27 1.05
N ALA A 5 -8.18 12.18 2.37
CA ALA A 5 -7.58 11.09 3.13
C ALA A 5 -8.62 9.99 3.30
N GLU A 6 -8.39 8.87 2.61
CA GLU A 6 -9.38 7.79 2.48
C GLU A 6 -8.92 6.51 3.20
N GLY A 7 -8.92 5.38 2.51
CA GLY A 7 -8.62 4.07 3.07
C GLY A 7 -7.26 4.01 3.76
N VAL A 8 -7.22 3.23 4.84
CA VAL A 8 -6.01 2.94 5.61
C VAL A 8 -5.90 1.44 5.83
N ALA A 9 -4.70 0.90 5.70
CA ALA A 9 -4.42 -0.51 5.96
C ALA A 9 -3.12 -0.66 6.77
N LEU A 10 -3.12 -1.63 7.70
CA LEU A 10 -1.92 -2.05 8.42
C LEU A 10 -1.19 -3.12 7.62
N TRP A 11 0.10 -2.92 7.40
CA TRP A 11 1.04 -3.92 6.90
C TRP A 11 1.92 -4.40 8.04
N ALA A 12 1.56 -5.55 8.62
CA ALA A 12 2.26 -6.13 9.76
C ALA A 12 3.32 -7.13 9.30
N CYS A 13 4.56 -6.66 9.08
CA CYS A 13 5.65 -7.49 8.56
C CYS A 13 6.30 -8.37 9.63
N THR A 14 6.33 -7.88 10.87
CA THR A 14 6.74 -8.65 12.05
C THR A 14 5.77 -8.35 13.20
N ALA A 15 5.98 -8.94 14.37
CA ALA A 15 5.13 -8.70 15.54
C ALA A 15 4.92 -7.19 15.82
N ASP A 16 6.03 -6.43 15.79
CA ASP A 16 6.05 -5.01 16.14
C ASP A 16 6.47 -4.09 14.99
N GLY A 17 6.94 -4.65 13.88
CA GLY A 17 7.39 -3.92 12.69
C GLY A 17 6.34 -3.84 11.59
N GLY A 18 6.64 -3.02 10.58
CA GLY A 18 5.83 -2.83 9.40
C GLY A 18 5.37 -1.39 9.21
N TYR A 19 4.29 -1.21 8.46
CA TYR A 19 3.88 0.09 7.96
C TYR A 19 2.37 0.31 7.98
N TRP A 20 1.96 1.57 8.06
CA TRP A 20 0.62 2.01 7.67
C TRP A 20 0.65 2.48 6.23
N ILE A 21 -0.33 2.06 5.43
CA ILE A 21 -0.58 2.60 4.09
C ILE A 21 -1.86 3.42 4.18
N ALA A 22 -1.81 4.67 3.75
CA ALA A 22 -2.96 5.57 3.69
C ALA A 22 -3.11 6.13 2.28
N VAL A 23 -4.35 6.22 1.82
CA VAL A 23 -4.68 6.74 0.48
C VAL A 23 -4.80 8.25 0.53
N ASP A 24 -4.08 8.92 -0.38
CA ASP A 24 -4.29 10.31 -0.76
C ASP A 24 -4.95 10.33 -2.14
N GLN A 25 -6.24 10.66 -2.16
CA GLN A 25 -7.12 10.55 -3.32
C GLN A 25 -6.87 11.69 -4.32
N VAL A 26 -5.68 11.69 -4.91
CA VAL A 26 -5.33 12.48 -6.10
C VAL A 26 -5.44 11.60 -7.37
N ARG A 27 -5.25 12.17 -8.57
CA ARG A 27 -5.28 11.40 -9.83
C ARG A 27 -3.92 11.45 -10.54
N PRO A 28 -3.19 10.33 -10.69
CA PRO A 28 -3.44 9.00 -10.08
C PRO A 28 -3.31 9.02 -8.56
N SER A 29 -3.95 8.06 -7.85
CA SER A 29 -3.95 7.97 -6.39
C SER A 29 -2.53 7.84 -5.85
N GLU A 30 -2.19 8.59 -4.80
CA GLU A 30 -0.94 8.44 -4.06
C GLU A 30 -1.18 7.55 -2.83
N PHE A 31 -0.33 6.54 -2.61
CA PHE A 31 -0.36 5.68 -1.43
C PHE A 31 0.79 6.06 -0.51
N ARG A 32 0.46 6.71 0.62
CA ARG A 32 1.43 7.21 1.59
C ARG A 32 1.76 6.12 2.60
N VAL A 33 3.05 5.87 2.80
CA VAL A 33 3.56 4.81 3.69
C VAL A 33 4.20 5.45 4.90
N TYR A 34 3.85 4.98 6.10
CA TYR A 34 4.37 5.46 7.37
C TYR A 34 4.85 4.30 8.22
N ASP A 35 5.95 4.47 8.94
CA ASP A 35 6.43 3.50 9.92
C ASP A 35 5.34 3.21 10.97
N ARG A 36 5.09 1.93 11.26
CA ARG A 36 3.98 1.49 12.12
C ARG A 36 4.03 2.08 13.53
N ARG A 37 5.23 2.31 14.08
CA ARG A 37 5.42 2.71 15.48
C ARG A 37 5.53 4.22 15.64
N THR A 38 6.30 4.85 14.76
CA THR A 38 6.67 6.25 14.87
C THR A 38 5.79 7.16 14.02
N LEU A 39 5.06 6.60 13.05
CA LEU A 39 4.34 7.33 12.00
C LEU A 39 5.26 8.23 11.16
N ALA A 40 6.58 8.01 11.21
CA ALA A 40 7.51 8.69 10.32
C ALA A 40 7.21 8.31 8.86
N PRO A 41 7.18 9.28 7.93
CA PRO A 41 6.99 8.97 6.51
C PRO A 41 8.10 8.03 6.01
N ALA A 42 7.71 6.89 5.46
CA ALA A 42 8.61 5.88 4.90
C ALA A 42 8.67 5.94 3.36
N GLY A 43 7.67 6.56 2.73
CA GLY A 43 7.66 6.76 1.29
C GLY A 43 6.26 7.05 0.75
N THR A 44 6.15 7.15 -0.56
CA THR A 44 4.87 7.25 -1.28
C THR A 44 5.02 6.57 -2.63
N PHE A 45 4.05 5.77 -3.02
CA PHE A 45 4.00 5.16 -4.34
C PHE A 45 2.66 5.45 -5.03
N SER A 46 2.60 5.21 -6.33
CA SER A 46 1.39 5.37 -7.13
C SER A 46 1.39 4.36 -8.27
N GLY A 47 0.21 4.08 -8.83
CA GLY A 47 0.07 3.29 -10.05
C GLY A 47 0.06 4.17 -11.30
N HIS A 48 0.27 3.58 -12.47
CA HIS A 48 0.18 4.33 -13.74
C HIS A 48 -1.23 4.86 -14.04
N ALA A 49 -2.28 4.13 -13.61
CA ALA A 49 -3.68 4.46 -13.89
C ALA A 49 -4.60 4.39 -12.67
N VAL A 50 -4.17 3.79 -11.56
CA VAL A 50 -5.01 3.63 -10.36
C VAL A 50 -5.31 5.01 -9.78
N ALA A 51 -6.58 5.34 -9.69
CA ALA A 51 -7.09 6.68 -9.40
C ALA A 51 -8.40 6.60 -8.62
N ASP A 52 -8.72 7.68 -7.90
CA ASP A 52 -9.95 7.86 -7.10
C ASP A 52 -10.18 6.71 -6.12
N THR A 53 -9.08 6.26 -5.54
CA THR A 53 -9.11 5.17 -4.58
C THR A 53 -9.76 5.69 -3.29
N ASP A 54 -10.89 5.10 -2.92
CA ASP A 54 -11.44 5.24 -1.57
C ASP A 54 -10.87 4.13 -0.68
N GLY A 55 -11.31 2.89 -0.91
CA GLY A 55 -10.96 1.73 -0.09
C GLY A 55 -9.70 1.01 -0.56
N ILE A 56 -8.93 0.52 0.43
CA ILE A 56 -7.85 -0.44 0.24
C ILE A 56 -7.97 -1.61 1.22
N VAL A 57 -7.46 -2.78 0.82
CA VAL A 57 -7.28 -3.93 1.71
C VAL A 57 -5.94 -4.58 1.43
N LEU A 58 -5.25 -4.97 2.50
CA LEU A 58 -3.98 -5.67 2.42
C LEU A 58 -4.20 -7.16 2.62
N GLN A 59 -3.77 -7.96 1.64
CA GLN A 59 -3.75 -9.41 1.73
C GLN A 59 -2.29 -9.84 1.87
N GLN A 60 -1.86 -10.17 3.09
CA GLN A 60 -0.45 -10.49 3.37
C GLN A 60 -0.09 -11.96 3.10
N ASP A 61 -1.07 -12.86 3.05
CA ASP A 61 -0.81 -14.28 2.80
C ASP A 61 -0.26 -14.52 1.38
N ALA A 62 0.73 -15.41 1.27
CA ALA A 62 1.28 -15.78 -0.02
C ALA A 62 0.21 -16.40 -0.94
N SER A 63 0.22 -16.00 -2.22
CA SER A 63 -0.58 -16.61 -3.28
C SER A 63 0.28 -16.93 -4.49
N PRO A 64 -0.15 -17.81 -5.42
CA PRO A 64 0.63 -18.13 -6.61
C PRO A 64 1.01 -16.91 -7.46
N ARG A 65 0.13 -15.88 -7.51
CA ARG A 65 0.40 -14.64 -8.25
C ARG A 65 1.17 -13.61 -7.43
N PHE A 66 0.98 -13.59 -6.12
CA PHE A 66 1.58 -12.64 -5.20
C PHE A 66 2.25 -13.39 -4.03
N PRO A 67 3.50 -13.85 -4.20
CA PRO A 67 4.19 -14.66 -3.20
C PRO A 67 4.41 -13.98 -1.85
N ALA A 68 4.45 -12.65 -1.80
CA ALA A 68 4.52 -11.89 -0.54
C ALA A 68 3.20 -11.13 -0.24
N GLY A 69 2.10 -11.53 -0.90
CA GLY A 69 0.83 -10.83 -0.80
C GLY A 69 0.72 -9.58 -1.68
N ALA A 70 -0.45 -8.93 -1.60
CA ALA A 70 -0.81 -7.79 -2.42
C ALA A 70 -1.59 -6.73 -1.64
N LEU A 71 -1.43 -5.47 -2.04
CA LEU A 71 -2.39 -4.42 -1.74
C LEU A 71 -3.44 -4.39 -2.84
N PHE A 72 -4.71 -4.55 -2.48
CA PHE A 72 -5.83 -4.32 -3.38
C PHE A 72 -6.40 -2.93 -3.14
N ALA A 73 -6.57 -2.17 -4.22
CA ALA A 73 -7.09 -0.81 -4.19
C ALA A 73 -8.29 -0.70 -5.12
N GLN A 74 -9.37 -0.09 -4.65
CA GLN A 74 -10.42 0.38 -5.56
C GLN A 74 -9.79 1.29 -6.63
N HIS A 75 -10.34 1.23 -7.83
CA HIS A 75 -9.99 2.11 -8.93
C HIS A 75 -11.24 2.69 -9.61
N ASP A 76 -11.37 4.02 -9.57
CA ASP A 76 -12.31 4.84 -10.35
C ASP A 76 -13.77 4.32 -10.28
N ASN A 77 -14.16 3.75 -9.14
CA ASN A 77 -15.48 3.15 -8.88
C ASN A 77 -15.93 2.03 -9.83
N VAL A 78 -15.02 1.49 -10.65
CA VAL A 78 -15.36 0.50 -11.68
C VAL A 78 -14.53 -0.77 -11.59
N ALA A 79 -13.39 -0.73 -10.90
CA ALA A 79 -12.45 -1.84 -10.84
C ALA A 79 -11.72 -1.91 -9.51
N VAL A 80 -10.92 -2.98 -9.36
CA VAL A 80 -9.94 -3.15 -8.30
C VAL A 80 -8.59 -3.42 -8.96
N ALA A 81 -7.57 -2.69 -8.53
CA ALA A 81 -6.18 -2.91 -8.92
C ALA A 81 -5.44 -3.67 -7.80
N ALA A 82 -4.35 -4.34 -8.17
CA ALA A 82 -3.47 -5.02 -7.23
C ALA A 82 -2.03 -4.52 -7.39
N PHE A 83 -1.37 -4.23 -6.27
CA PHE A 83 0.05 -3.94 -6.20
C PHE A 83 0.75 -5.11 -5.51
N ASP A 84 1.79 -5.66 -6.16
CA ASP A 84 2.63 -6.69 -5.55
C ASP A 84 3.45 -6.07 -4.42
N LEU A 85 3.35 -6.64 -3.21
CA LEU A 85 4.02 -6.06 -2.05
C LEU A 85 5.54 -6.07 -2.19
N ARG A 86 6.12 -7.01 -2.95
CA ARG A 86 7.55 -7.05 -3.23
C ARG A 86 7.98 -5.82 -4.03
N ASP A 87 7.19 -5.42 -5.02
CA ASP A 87 7.46 -4.24 -5.84
C ASP A 87 7.43 -2.97 -4.99
N VAL A 88 6.49 -2.87 -4.04
CA VAL A 88 6.41 -1.74 -3.10
C VAL A 88 7.62 -1.71 -2.16
N VAL A 89 7.98 -2.85 -1.55
CA VAL A 89 9.18 -2.96 -0.70
C VAL A 89 10.43 -2.52 -1.46
N HIS A 90 10.62 -3.03 -2.69
CA HIS A 90 11.78 -2.70 -3.51
C HIS A 90 11.80 -1.24 -3.95
N ALA A 91 10.67 -0.70 -4.42
CA ALA A 91 10.58 0.67 -4.92
C ALA A 91 10.87 1.71 -3.82
N LEU A 92 10.37 1.46 -2.61
CA LEU A 92 10.51 2.37 -1.48
C LEU A 92 11.69 2.04 -0.55
N ARG A 93 12.40 0.92 -0.80
CA ARG A 93 13.49 0.41 0.05
C ARG A 93 13.05 0.22 1.51
N LEU A 94 11.88 -0.40 1.68
CA LEU A 94 11.31 -0.72 2.98
C LEU A 94 12.04 -1.93 3.62
N ASP A 95 11.68 -2.25 4.85
CA ASP A 95 12.15 -3.44 5.56
C ASP A 95 11.90 -4.71 4.72
N PRO A 96 12.95 -5.48 4.37
CA PRO A 96 12.82 -6.71 3.60
C PRO A 96 11.87 -7.75 4.22
N ALA A 97 11.69 -7.77 5.55
CA ALA A 97 10.77 -8.69 6.22
C ALA A 97 9.31 -8.51 5.78
N CYS A 98 8.98 -7.39 5.11
CA CYS A 98 7.67 -7.16 4.52
C CYS A 98 7.42 -7.90 3.20
N ALA A 99 8.46 -8.51 2.62
CA ALA A 99 8.41 -9.23 1.36
C ALA A 99 8.72 -10.75 1.52
N GLU A 100 8.78 -11.24 2.76
CA GLU A 100 9.13 -12.62 3.13
C GLU A 100 7.91 -13.47 3.48
#